data_AF-A0A964RXK1-F1
#
_entry.id   AF-A0A964RXK1-F1
#
_cell.length_a   1.000
_cell.length_b   1.000
_cell.length_c   1.000
_cell.angle_alpha   90.00
_cell.angle_beta   90.00
_cell.angle_gamma   90.00
#
_symmetry.space_group_name_H-M   'P 1'
#
loop_
_entity.id
_entity.type
_entity.pdbx_description
1 polymer ?
#
loop_
_entity_poly.entity_id
_entity_poly.type
_entity_poly.pdbx_seq_one_letter_code
_entity_poly.pdbx_strand_id
1 'polypeptide(L)'
;MNQFLKAFCLIGLITFFASCKKDDDVAITPPRDYAVQYASEKDSIEKYLKNHYMDVDPVTFDVTFDSIRSTGPQVSIWDQTEYPLRNKVVTLNEVEYTIYYLSFREGVGKAPTRGDNVLVNYKGTLLDDTQFELQPFPQTSSSLYGTIEGWQEIIPLFKDGVYVDEPNSPNPPQYQDYGAGVMFLPSDFAYYNTATGDIPAYSPLVFSFKLYSVTYTDLDEDGILNKDETEPGIDIADYDTDGDDIPNYLDSDDDGDGYTTKYELEKLNPNDPSSPGVPVPFVPAQYYSFDDAALLPCSSSGLKPYLDPTCHPSRP
;
A
#
# COMPACT_ATOMS: atom_id res chain seq x y z
N MET A 1 -70.72 -12.91 -54.31
CA MET A 1 -70.29 -13.98 -53.39
C MET A 1 -69.58 -13.29 -52.22
N ASN A 2 -70.16 -13.37 -51.02
CA ASN A 2 -69.72 -12.86 -49.70
C ASN A 2 -69.59 -11.32 -49.59
N GLN A 3 -70.56 -10.53 -49.10
CA GLN A 3 -71.19 -10.42 -47.75
C GLN A 3 -70.22 -10.22 -46.57
N PHE A 4 -70.51 -9.15 -45.81
CA PHE A 4 -70.05 -8.71 -44.49
C PHE A 4 -68.74 -7.91 -44.41
N LEU A 5 -68.55 -6.89 -43.55
CA LEU A 5 -69.39 -5.94 -42.80
C LEU A 5 -68.39 -5.13 -41.94
N LYS A 6 -68.49 -3.79 -41.98
CA LYS A 6 -68.16 -2.83 -40.89
C LYS A 6 -66.74 -2.71 -40.29
N ALA A 7 -66.28 -1.45 -40.32
CA ALA A 7 -65.62 -0.67 -39.26
C ALA A 7 -64.23 -1.14 -38.77
N PHE A 8 -63.20 -0.28 -38.66
CA PHE A 8 -63.15 0.89 -37.78
C PHE A 8 -61.98 1.83 -38.18
N CYS A 9 -62.27 3.14 -38.15
CA CYS A 9 -61.43 4.32 -37.84
C CYS A 9 -59.94 4.36 -38.24
N LEU A 10 -59.50 5.24 -39.15
CA LEU A 10 -59.38 6.71 -39.03
C LEU A 10 -58.37 7.15 -37.95
N ILE A 11 -57.48 8.05 -38.39
CA ILE A 11 -56.54 8.93 -37.65
C ILE A 11 -55.13 8.35 -37.50
N GLY A 12 -54.25 8.75 -38.42
CA GLY A 12 -52.83 8.50 -38.32
C GLY A 12 -52.03 9.48 -39.16
N LEU A 13 -52.06 10.78 -38.80
CA LEU A 13 -50.96 11.72 -39.06
C LEU A 13 -51.20 13.04 -38.29
N ILE A 14 -50.89 13.05 -36.99
CA ILE A 14 -50.78 14.29 -36.20
C ILE A 14 -49.48 14.20 -35.39
N THR A 15 -48.53 15.05 -35.78
CA THR A 15 -47.41 15.65 -35.02
C THR A 15 -46.76 14.83 -33.89
N PHE A 16 -45.53 14.38 -34.13
CA PHE A 16 -44.53 14.12 -33.08
C PHE A 16 -43.43 15.20 -33.15
N PHE A 17 -43.75 16.40 -32.66
CA PHE A 17 -42.74 17.30 -32.09
C PHE A 17 -42.97 17.26 -30.58
N ALA A 18 -42.34 16.31 -29.91
CA ALA A 18 -42.35 16.22 -28.45
C ALA A 18 -40.99 15.73 -27.95
N SER A 19 -40.19 16.70 -27.51
CA SER A 19 -39.29 16.59 -26.37
C SER A 19 -38.09 15.64 -26.49
N CYS A 20 -37.06 16.05 -27.23
CA CYS A 20 -35.71 15.89 -26.71
C CYS A 20 -35.62 16.75 -25.44
N LYS A 21 -35.74 16.12 -24.26
CA LYS A 21 -35.25 16.77 -23.04
C LYS A 21 -33.75 16.96 -23.23
N LYS A 22 -33.29 18.16 -22.87
CA LYS A 22 -31.87 18.52 -22.83
C LYS A 22 -31.10 17.39 -22.13
N ASP A 23 -29.94 17.06 -22.68
CA ASP A 23 -28.92 16.31 -21.97
C ASP A 23 -28.75 16.96 -20.60
N ASP A 24 -29.09 16.21 -19.55
CA ASP A 24 -28.74 16.59 -18.19
C ASP A 24 -27.22 16.45 -18.12
N ASP A 25 -26.50 17.55 -18.40
CA ASP A 25 -25.10 17.68 -18.03
C ASP A 25 -24.99 17.28 -16.56
N VAL A 26 -24.45 16.09 -16.30
CA VAL A 26 -24.14 15.65 -14.94
C VAL A 26 -23.10 16.64 -14.44
N ALA A 27 -23.53 17.59 -13.62
CA ALA A 27 -22.65 18.51 -12.96
C ALA A 27 -21.71 17.69 -12.07
N ILE A 28 -20.50 17.45 -12.55
CA ILE A 28 -19.45 16.81 -11.77
C ILE A 28 -19.07 17.85 -10.71
N THR A 29 -19.56 17.67 -9.48
CA THR A 29 -19.15 18.50 -8.36
C THR A 29 -17.64 18.33 -8.19
N PRO A 30 -16.84 19.42 -8.26
CA PRO A 30 -15.41 19.32 -8.04
C PRO A 30 -15.12 18.67 -6.68
N PRO A 31 -14.01 17.92 -6.56
CA PRO A 31 -13.56 17.42 -5.28
C PRO A 31 -13.44 18.57 -4.27
N ARG A 32 -13.69 18.27 -3.00
CA ARG A 32 -13.44 19.24 -1.92
C ARG A 32 -11.95 19.59 -1.91
N ASP A 33 -11.60 20.74 -1.33
CA ASP A 33 -10.20 21.06 -1.07
C ASP A 33 -9.61 20.10 -0.01
N TYR A 34 -8.39 19.60 -0.24
CA TYR A 34 -7.72 18.62 0.63
C TYR A 34 -7.56 19.14 2.06
N ALA A 35 -7.07 20.37 2.25
CA ALA A 35 -6.86 20.93 3.58
C ALA A 35 -8.18 21.14 4.33
N VAL A 36 -9.22 21.59 3.63
CA VAL A 36 -10.56 21.77 4.21
C VAL A 36 -11.23 20.44 4.53
N GLN A 37 -11.04 19.40 3.71
CA GLN A 37 -11.53 18.05 4.00
C GLN A 37 -10.79 17.47 5.21
N TYR A 38 -9.46 17.50 5.21
CA TYR A 38 -8.65 16.98 6.29
C TYR A 38 -8.99 17.61 7.63
N ALA A 39 -9.14 18.94 7.70
CA ALA A 39 -9.48 19.62 8.95
C ALA A 39 -10.78 19.08 9.58
N SER A 40 -11.78 18.75 8.76
CA SER A 40 -13.06 18.17 9.20
C SER A 40 -12.93 16.71 9.65
N GLU A 41 -12.11 15.93 8.95
CA GLU A 41 -11.86 14.53 9.28
C GLU A 41 -11.01 14.38 10.53
N LYS A 42 -9.96 15.21 10.67
CA LYS A 42 -9.13 15.27 11.87
C LYS A 42 -9.97 15.52 13.11
N ASP A 43 -10.88 16.50 13.07
CA ASP A 43 -11.82 16.73 14.18
C ASP A 43 -12.67 15.48 14.47
N SER A 44 -13.18 14.82 13.43
CA SER A 44 -14.00 13.61 13.57
C SER A 44 -13.21 12.42 14.16
N ILE A 45 -12.00 12.17 13.68
CA ILE A 45 -11.08 11.12 14.16
C ILE A 45 -10.70 11.40 15.61
N GLU A 46 -10.26 12.62 15.94
CA GLU A 46 -9.89 12.95 17.32
C GLU A 46 -11.08 12.86 18.28
N LYS A 47 -12.28 13.26 17.83
CA LYS A 47 -13.51 13.09 18.59
C LYS A 47 -13.84 11.61 18.80
N TYR A 48 -13.64 10.75 17.80
CA TYR A 48 -13.79 9.31 17.95
C TYR A 48 -12.85 8.78 19.03
N LEU A 49 -11.55 9.07 18.90
CA LEU A 49 -10.50 8.63 19.84
C LEU A 49 -10.73 9.09 21.29
N LYS A 50 -11.28 10.29 21.49
CA LYS A 50 -11.58 10.86 22.82
C LYS A 50 -12.88 10.31 23.44
N ASN A 51 -13.82 9.84 22.62
CA ASN A 51 -15.14 9.39 23.08
C ASN A 51 -15.35 7.88 22.98
N HIS A 52 -14.40 7.12 22.47
CA HIS A 52 -14.43 5.66 22.44
C HIS A 52 -13.35 5.09 23.35
N TYR A 53 -13.63 3.91 23.88
CA TYR A 53 -12.62 3.06 24.51
C TYR A 53 -12.42 1.82 23.65
N MET A 54 -11.36 1.07 23.95
CA MET A 54 -11.07 -0.19 23.30
C MET A 54 -10.95 -1.32 24.31
N ASP A 55 -11.30 -2.53 23.88
CA ASP A 55 -11.04 -3.77 24.58
C ASP A 55 -10.21 -4.66 23.66
N VAL A 56 -9.00 -5.01 24.09
CA VAL A 56 -7.99 -5.74 23.31
C VAL A 56 -7.80 -7.11 23.94
N ASP A 57 -8.03 -8.17 23.17
CA ASP A 57 -7.65 -9.51 23.61
C ASP A 57 -6.11 -9.59 23.73
N PRO A 58 -5.55 -9.86 24.92
CA PRO A 58 -4.11 -9.82 25.13
C PRO A 58 -3.34 -10.97 24.46
N VAL A 59 -4.05 -11.97 23.92
CA VAL A 59 -3.47 -13.13 23.24
C VAL A 59 -3.60 -12.98 21.73
N THR A 60 -4.80 -12.65 21.24
CA THR A 60 -5.07 -12.59 19.80
C THR A 60 -4.91 -11.20 19.21
N PHE A 61 -4.87 -10.15 20.04
CA PHE A 61 -4.93 -8.75 19.63
C PHE A 61 -6.17 -8.38 18.82
N ASP A 62 -7.23 -9.18 18.94
CA ASP A 62 -8.54 -8.75 18.43
C ASP A 62 -9.03 -7.58 19.27
N VAL A 63 -9.42 -6.51 18.61
CA VAL A 63 -9.87 -5.28 19.26
C VAL A 63 -11.33 -4.97 18.92
N THR A 64 -12.05 -4.55 19.94
CA THR A 64 -13.38 -3.95 19.81
C THR A 64 -13.34 -2.51 20.31
N PHE A 65 -14.21 -1.68 19.73
CA PHE A 65 -14.40 -0.28 20.12
C PHE A 65 -15.85 -0.08 20.55
N ASP A 66 -16.06 0.75 21.56
CA ASP A 66 -17.40 1.16 21.98
C ASP A 66 -17.34 2.58 22.56
N SER A 67 -18.46 3.30 22.49
CA SER A 67 -18.60 4.65 22.99
C SER A 67 -18.54 4.71 24.51
N ILE A 68 -17.83 5.69 25.04
CA ILE A 68 -17.80 5.99 26.47
C ILE A 68 -19.12 6.61 26.89
N ARG A 69 -19.78 5.96 27.84
CA ARG A 69 -20.92 6.54 28.55
C ARG A 69 -20.38 7.45 29.65
N SER A 70 -20.95 8.64 29.81
CA SER A 70 -20.51 9.69 30.74
C SER A 70 -20.27 9.30 32.22
N THR A 71 -20.70 8.11 32.64
CA THR A 71 -20.56 7.59 34.00
C THR A 71 -19.73 6.30 34.08
N GLY A 72 -19.14 5.84 32.97
CA GLY A 72 -18.40 4.59 32.89
C GLY A 72 -16.96 4.70 33.40
N PRO A 73 -16.34 3.59 33.86
CA PRO A 73 -14.94 3.58 34.29
C PRO A 73 -13.93 3.56 33.13
N GLN A 74 -14.41 3.52 31.87
CA GLN A 74 -13.55 3.36 30.71
C GLN A 74 -12.70 4.60 30.43
N VAL A 75 -11.44 4.36 30.08
CA VAL A 75 -10.50 5.38 29.63
C VAL A 75 -10.57 5.45 28.10
N SER A 76 -10.51 6.65 27.54
CA SER A 76 -10.55 6.85 26.09
C SER A 76 -9.34 6.23 25.40
N ILE A 77 -9.49 5.90 24.11
CA ILE A 77 -8.35 5.47 23.26
C ILE A 77 -7.24 6.53 23.31
N TRP A 78 -7.62 7.81 23.40
CA TRP A 78 -6.71 8.94 23.52
C TRP A 78 -5.90 8.96 24.82
N ASP A 79 -6.54 8.68 25.96
CA ASP A 79 -5.95 8.87 27.29
C ASP A 79 -5.35 7.59 27.91
N GLN A 80 -5.70 6.41 27.39
CA GLN A 80 -5.18 5.16 27.92
C GLN A 80 -3.67 5.02 27.69
N THR A 81 -3.00 4.32 28.60
CA THR A 81 -1.53 4.23 28.63
C THR A 81 -0.99 2.84 28.34
N GLU A 82 -1.85 1.83 28.16
CA GLU A 82 -1.43 0.45 27.87
C GLU A 82 -0.84 0.35 26.46
N TYR A 83 -1.50 0.99 25.50
CA TYR A 83 -1.05 1.11 24.11
C TYR A 83 -1.06 2.58 23.70
N PRO A 84 -0.11 3.41 24.16
CA PRO A 84 -0.18 4.85 23.96
C PRO A 84 -0.41 5.23 22.49
N LEU A 85 -1.34 6.16 22.26
CA LEU A 85 -1.65 6.67 20.92
C LEU A 85 -0.40 7.29 20.29
N ARG A 86 -0.03 6.80 19.11
CA ARG A 86 1.10 7.30 18.32
C ARG A 86 0.58 8.03 17.09
N ASN A 87 1.47 8.78 16.44
CA ASN A 87 1.18 9.40 15.16
C ASN A 87 2.39 9.39 14.22
N LYS A 88 2.10 9.39 12.91
CA LYS A 88 3.05 9.66 11.82
C LYS A 88 2.57 10.94 11.12
N VAL A 89 3.50 11.83 10.81
CA VAL A 89 3.22 13.02 10.00
C VAL A 89 3.65 12.72 8.57
N VAL A 90 2.75 12.88 7.62
CA VAL A 90 2.97 12.58 6.19
C VAL A 90 2.41 13.73 5.36
N THR A 91 3.17 14.18 4.36
CA THR A 91 2.68 15.20 3.42
C THR A 91 2.12 14.49 2.18
N LEU A 92 0.87 14.78 1.84
CA LEU A 92 0.21 14.28 0.64
C LEU A 92 -0.65 15.40 0.05
N ASN A 93 -0.68 15.55 -1.28
CA ASN A 93 -1.47 16.60 -1.94
C ASN A 93 -1.24 18.01 -1.36
N GLU A 94 0.03 18.35 -1.04
CA GLU A 94 0.45 19.61 -0.42
C GLU A 94 -0.11 19.89 0.98
N VAL A 95 -0.69 18.88 1.64
CA VAL A 95 -1.24 18.96 3.00
C VAL A 95 -0.43 18.08 3.94
N GLU A 96 -0.07 18.63 5.10
CA GLU A 96 0.58 17.86 6.18
C GLU A 96 -0.49 17.17 7.04
N TYR A 97 -0.48 15.84 7.04
CA TYR A 97 -1.43 15.00 7.76
C TYR A 97 -0.79 14.35 8.98
N THR A 98 -1.48 14.42 10.12
CA THR A 98 -1.28 13.54 11.27
C THR A 98 -2.12 12.28 11.10
N ILE A 99 -1.47 11.13 10.93
CA ILE A 99 -2.11 9.79 10.92
C ILE A 99 -1.92 9.17 12.30
N TYR A 100 -3.02 8.82 12.97
CA TYR A 100 -2.97 8.21 14.29
C TYR A 100 -2.93 6.68 14.20
N TYR A 101 -2.16 6.04 15.08
CA TYR A 101 -2.10 4.58 15.15
C TYR A 101 -1.80 4.09 16.58
N LEU A 102 -2.14 2.82 16.81
CA LEU A 102 -1.86 2.08 18.04
C LEU A 102 -1.00 0.87 17.69
N SER A 103 0.04 0.64 18.49
CA SER A 103 0.90 -0.54 18.37
C SER A 103 0.61 -1.47 19.55
N PHE A 104 -0.12 -2.56 19.31
CA PHE A 104 -0.36 -3.59 20.31
C PHE A 104 0.85 -4.49 20.48
N ARG A 105 1.50 -4.83 19.36
CA ARG A 105 2.80 -5.50 19.32
C ARG A 105 3.54 -5.05 18.08
N GLU A 106 4.83 -4.75 18.21
CA GLU A 106 5.66 -4.35 17.06
C GLU A 106 5.88 -5.52 16.09
N GLY A 107 6.09 -6.72 16.63
CA GLY A 107 6.52 -7.90 15.87
C GLY A 107 8.01 -8.19 16.07
N VAL A 108 8.48 -9.39 15.71
CA VAL A 108 9.87 -9.82 15.96
C VAL A 108 10.69 -10.05 14.70
N GLY A 109 10.05 -10.14 13.54
CA GLY A 109 10.71 -10.39 12.27
C GLY A 109 11.08 -9.12 11.51
N LYS A 110 10.76 -9.11 10.22
CA LYS A 110 11.12 -8.09 9.25
C LYS A 110 10.01 -7.05 9.12
N ALA A 111 10.38 -5.80 8.92
CA ALA A 111 9.46 -4.77 8.47
C ALA A 111 9.44 -4.73 6.94
N PRO A 112 8.26 -4.59 6.30
CA PRO A 112 8.17 -4.35 4.87
C PRO A 112 8.51 -2.90 4.55
N THR A 113 8.93 -2.65 3.32
CA THR A 113 8.80 -1.36 2.64
C THR A 113 7.37 -1.17 2.13
N ARG A 114 7.03 0.03 1.64
CA ARG A 114 5.75 0.27 0.96
C ARG A 114 5.56 -0.55 -0.32
N GLY A 115 6.62 -1.11 -0.90
CA GLY A 115 6.56 -1.91 -2.13
C GLY A 115 6.30 -3.40 -1.91
N ASP A 116 6.50 -3.91 -0.69
CA ASP A 116 6.61 -5.35 -0.43
C ASP A 116 5.28 -6.09 -0.32
N ASN A 117 5.36 -7.41 -0.46
CA ASN A 117 4.23 -8.31 -0.25
C ASN A 117 4.04 -8.63 1.24
N VAL A 118 2.79 -8.51 1.71
CA VAL A 118 2.41 -8.77 3.10
C VAL A 118 1.26 -9.76 3.20
N LEU A 119 1.31 -10.64 4.20
CA LEU A 119 0.20 -11.49 4.60
C LEU A 119 -0.46 -10.88 5.85
N VAL A 120 -1.65 -10.30 5.69
CA VAL A 120 -2.28 -9.49 6.72
C VAL A 120 -3.68 -10.01 7.04
N ASN A 121 -3.94 -10.27 8.32
CA ASN A 121 -5.30 -10.40 8.84
C ASN A 121 -5.77 -9.00 9.24
N TYR A 122 -6.96 -8.58 8.82
CA TYR A 122 -7.47 -7.25 9.15
C TYR A 122 -9.00 -7.18 9.20
N LYS A 123 -9.47 -6.09 9.79
CA LYS A 123 -10.87 -5.65 9.82
C LYS A 123 -10.91 -4.15 9.55
N GLY A 124 -11.73 -3.72 8.60
CA GLY A 124 -11.98 -2.33 8.25
C GLY A 124 -13.36 -1.87 8.74
N THR A 125 -13.40 -0.74 9.44
CA THR A 125 -14.64 -0.09 9.91
C THR A 125 -14.63 1.41 9.62
N LEU A 126 -15.83 2.00 9.49
CA LEU A 126 -16.01 3.44 9.56
C LEU A 126 -15.92 3.93 11.01
N LEU A 127 -15.90 5.25 11.22
CA LEU A 127 -15.93 5.87 12.56
C LEU A 127 -17.26 5.69 13.31
N ASP A 128 -18.30 5.17 12.66
CA ASP A 128 -19.55 4.77 13.31
C ASP A 128 -19.62 3.28 13.62
N ASP A 129 -18.45 2.61 13.59
CA ASP A 129 -18.24 1.18 13.82
C ASP A 129 -18.88 0.26 12.76
N THR A 130 -19.42 0.82 11.66
CA THR A 130 -19.88 0.03 10.51
C THR A 130 -18.70 -0.69 9.86
N GLN A 131 -18.73 -2.02 9.90
CA GLN A 131 -17.75 -2.87 9.23
C GLN A 131 -18.03 -2.91 7.73
N PHE A 132 -17.02 -2.59 6.92
CA PHE A 132 -17.08 -2.69 5.46
C PHE A 132 -16.20 -3.82 4.91
N GLU A 133 -15.21 -4.30 5.67
CA GLU A 133 -14.32 -5.37 5.23
C GLU A 133 -13.75 -6.18 6.39
N LEU A 134 -13.50 -7.47 6.15
CA LEU A 134 -12.92 -8.40 7.13
C LEU A 134 -12.18 -9.52 6.41
N GLN A 135 -10.92 -9.72 6.77
CA GLN A 135 -10.08 -10.83 6.31
C GLN A 135 -9.42 -11.52 7.50
N PRO A 136 -10.07 -12.51 8.13
CA PRO A 136 -9.59 -13.13 9.35
C PRO A 136 -8.60 -14.28 9.11
N PHE A 137 -8.59 -14.86 7.90
CA PHE A 137 -7.75 -16.02 7.56
C PHE A 137 -7.07 -15.81 6.21
N PRO A 138 -6.13 -14.86 6.09
CA PRO A 138 -5.46 -14.57 4.82
C PRO A 138 -4.72 -15.81 4.29
N GLN A 139 -4.95 -16.13 3.01
CA GLN A 139 -4.31 -17.27 2.32
C GLN A 139 -3.29 -16.83 1.26
N THR A 140 -3.37 -15.57 0.83
CA THR A 140 -2.55 -14.99 -0.23
C THR A 140 -1.99 -13.67 0.26
N SER A 141 -0.71 -13.43 0.00
CA SER A 141 -0.10 -12.14 0.26
C SER A 141 -0.68 -11.08 -0.70
N SER A 142 -0.70 -9.84 -0.23
CA SER A 142 -1.06 -8.65 -1.00
C SER A 142 0.16 -7.76 -1.13
N SER A 143 0.40 -7.19 -2.30
CA SER A 143 1.43 -6.17 -2.49
C SER A 143 0.98 -4.86 -1.86
N LEU A 144 1.77 -4.29 -0.96
CA LEU A 144 1.48 -2.98 -0.35
C LEU A 144 1.42 -1.87 -1.40
N TYR A 145 2.25 -1.94 -2.44
CA TYR A 145 2.25 -0.98 -3.56
C TYR A 145 0.86 -0.81 -4.20
N GLY A 146 0.07 -1.89 -4.25
CA GLY A 146 -1.29 -1.89 -4.80
C GLY A 146 -2.40 -1.57 -3.78
N THR A 147 -2.07 -1.20 -2.55
CA THR A 147 -3.03 -0.88 -1.48
C THR A 147 -3.21 0.62 -1.29
N ILE A 148 -4.19 1.01 -0.48
CA ILE A 148 -4.39 2.41 -0.10
C ILE A 148 -3.15 3.01 0.58
N GLU A 149 -2.90 4.31 0.38
CA GLU A 149 -1.70 4.99 0.89
C GLU A 149 -1.51 4.81 2.40
N GLY A 150 -2.61 4.80 3.18
CA GLY A 150 -2.53 4.63 4.63
C GLY A 150 -1.92 3.28 5.07
N TRP A 151 -2.10 2.23 4.26
CA TRP A 151 -1.45 0.93 4.51
C TRP A 151 0.05 1.01 4.21
N GLN A 152 0.41 1.64 3.08
CA GLN A 152 1.80 1.90 2.68
C GLN A 152 2.55 2.73 3.72
N GLU A 153 1.85 3.63 4.43
CA GLU A 153 2.44 4.50 5.44
C GLU A 153 2.63 3.83 6.82
N ILE A 154 1.67 3.00 7.24
CA ILE A 154 1.59 2.51 8.61
C ILE A 154 2.09 1.07 8.77
N ILE A 155 1.83 0.17 7.81
CA ILE A 155 2.26 -1.23 7.93
C ILE A 155 3.80 -1.36 8.03
N PRO A 156 4.62 -0.58 7.31
CA PRO A 156 6.08 -0.56 7.49
C PRO A 156 6.59 -0.21 8.89
N LEU A 157 5.74 0.37 9.77
CA LEU A 157 6.09 0.62 11.17
C LEU A 157 6.02 -0.65 12.05
N PHE A 158 5.59 -1.77 11.48
CA PHE A 158 5.41 -3.06 12.14
C PHE A 158 6.28 -4.13 11.48
N LYS A 159 6.52 -5.21 12.22
CA LYS A 159 7.30 -6.36 11.79
C LYS A 159 6.43 -7.60 11.71
N ASP A 160 6.79 -8.52 10.82
CA ASP A 160 6.11 -9.81 10.76
C ASP A 160 6.43 -10.73 11.95
N GLY A 161 5.74 -11.87 11.96
CA GLY A 161 5.90 -12.89 12.98
C GLY A 161 6.71 -14.08 12.51
N VAL A 162 6.65 -15.15 13.30
CA VAL A 162 7.29 -16.43 13.00
C VAL A 162 6.20 -17.44 12.67
N TYR A 163 6.32 -18.10 11.51
CA TYR A 163 5.48 -19.24 11.18
C TYR A 163 5.94 -20.47 11.97
N VAL A 164 5.03 -21.04 12.77
CA VAL A 164 5.29 -22.21 13.61
C VAL A 164 4.42 -23.36 13.15
N ASP A 165 5.08 -24.39 12.60
CA ASP A 165 4.51 -25.69 12.25
C ASP A 165 5.33 -26.79 12.93
N GLU A 166 4.86 -27.22 14.10
CA GLU A 166 5.53 -28.23 14.92
C GLU A 166 5.18 -29.65 14.46
N PRO A 167 6.15 -30.48 14.06
CA PRO A 167 5.89 -31.84 13.64
C PRO A 167 5.14 -32.66 14.71
N ASN A 168 4.02 -33.26 14.33
CA ASN A 168 3.13 -34.06 15.20
C ASN A 168 2.37 -33.25 16.27
N SER A 169 2.32 -31.92 16.18
CA SER A 169 1.42 -31.11 17.01
C SER A 169 -0.04 -31.40 16.66
N PRO A 170 -0.95 -31.52 17.65
CA PRO A 170 -2.39 -31.57 17.39
C PRO A 170 -2.98 -30.22 16.98
N ASN A 171 -2.24 -29.11 17.16
CA ASN A 171 -2.66 -27.77 16.80
C ASN A 171 -2.24 -27.44 15.36
N PRO A 172 -3.08 -26.74 14.57
CA PRO A 172 -2.71 -26.31 13.23
C PRO A 172 -1.52 -25.34 13.26
N PRO A 173 -0.77 -25.22 12.14
CA PRO A 173 0.26 -24.20 12.00
C PRO A 173 -0.28 -22.81 12.24
N GLN A 174 0.54 -21.94 12.84
CA GLN A 174 0.12 -20.60 13.21
C GLN A 174 1.28 -19.61 13.17
N TYR A 175 0.96 -18.34 13.00
CA TYR A 175 1.92 -17.26 13.18
C TYR A 175 1.97 -16.85 14.66
N GLN A 176 3.16 -16.69 15.20
CA GLN A 176 3.43 -16.20 16.54
C GLN A 176 4.23 -14.90 16.46
N ASP A 177 4.19 -14.09 17.51
CA ASP A 177 5.03 -12.88 17.65
C ASP A 177 4.95 -11.88 16.48
N TYR A 178 3.83 -11.87 15.76
CA TYR A 178 3.52 -10.96 14.64
C TYR A 178 3.19 -9.53 15.07
N GLY A 179 3.49 -8.53 14.25
CA GLY A 179 3.05 -7.16 14.48
C GLY A 179 1.52 -7.07 14.50
N ALA A 180 0.97 -6.25 15.41
CA ALA A 180 -0.47 -6.04 15.53
C ALA A 180 -0.76 -4.61 15.97
N GLY A 181 -1.76 -3.99 15.35
CA GLY A 181 -2.06 -2.59 15.60
C GLY A 181 -3.38 -2.13 15.00
N VAL A 182 -3.61 -0.82 15.14
CA VAL A 182 -4.76 -0.12 14.60
C VAL A 182 -4.28 1.16 13.93
N MET A 183 -4.84 1.51 12.79
CA MET A 183 -4.62 2.79 12.12
C MET A 183 -5.94 3.53 11.93
N PHE A 184 -5.89 4.86 12.04
CA PHE A 184 -7.02 5.78 11.83
C PHE A 184 -6.66 6.71 10.67
N LEU A 185 -7.28 6.48 9.52
CA LEU A 185 -6.91 7.08 8.25
C LEU A 185 -7.91 8.17 7.84
N PRO A 186 -7.45 9.41 7.57
CA PRO A 186 -8.20 10.37 6.76
C PRO A 186 -8.53 9.79 5.37
N SER A 187 -9.56 10.30 4.70
CA SER A 187 -9.98 9.71 3.43
C SER A 187 -8.95 9.89 2.31
N ASP A 188 -8.05 10.87 2.41
CA ASP A 188 -6.97 11.09 1.44
C ASP A 188 -5.92 9.96 1.44
N PHE A 189 -5.80 9.24 2.55
CA PHE A 189 -5.00 8.01 2.66
C PHE A 189 -5.79 6.74 2.28
N ALA A 190 -6.96 6.92 1.67
CA ALA A 190 -7.88 5.88 1.27
C ALA A 190 -8.56 6.21 -0.08
N TYR A 191 -9.88 6.41 -0.09
CA TYR A 191 -10.66 6.56 -1.33
C TYR A 191 -11.13 7.98 -1.62
N TYR A 192 -10.77 8.94 -0.76
CA TYR A 192 -11.06 10.37 -0.86
C TYR A 192 -12.47 10.67 -1.37
N ASN A 193 -12.63 11.30 -2.54
CA ASN A 193 -13.92 11.70 -3.11
C ASN A 193 -14.68 10.55 -3.83
N THR A 194 -14.16 9.33 -3.79
CA THR A 194 -14.72 8.16 -4.47
C THR A 194 -15.37 7.25 -3.44
N ALA A 195 -16.66 6.97 -3.62
CA ALA A 195 -17.33 5.93 -2.86
C ALA A 195 -16.95 4.56 -3.44
N THR A 196 -16.70 3.57 -2.58
CA THR A 196 -16.35 2.20 -2.99
C THR A 196 -17.03 1.18 -2.08
N GLY A 197 -17.76 0.23 -2.66
CA GLY A 197 -18.56 -0.73 -1.89
C GLY A 197 -19.47 -0.03 -0.87
N ASP A 198 -19.31 -0.38 0.41
CA ASP A 198 -20.04 0.20 1.53
C ASP A 198 -19.35 1.44 2.15
N ILE A 199 -18.27 1.93 1.54
CA ILE A 199 -17.51 3.10 1.98
C ILE A 199 -18.02 4.35 1.25
N PRO A 200 -18.67 5.30 1.94
CA PRO A 200 -19.03 6.57 1.33
C PRO A 200 -17.80 7.39 0.96
N ALA A 201 -17.91 8.26 -0.04
CA ALA A 201 -16.89 9.28 -0.30
C ALA A 201 -16.62 10.12 0.96
N TYR A 202 -15.37 10.54 1.11
CA TYR A 202 -14.86 11.40 2.18
C TYR A 202 -14.98 10.78 3.58
N SER A 203 -14.84 9.46 3.65
CA SER A 203 -14.97 8.69 4.88
C SER A 203 -13.60 8.36 5.47
N PRO A 204 -13.33 8.77 6.73
CA PRO A 204 -12.21 8.23 7.48
C PRO A 204 -12.40 6.74 7.76
N LEU A 205 -11.31 5.98 7.70
CA LEU A 205 -11.32 4.53 7.90
C LEU A 205 -10.52 4.15 9.14
N VAL A 206 -10.96 3.08 9.80
CA VAL A 206 -10.23 2.43 10.89
C VAL A 206 -9.91 1.02 10.46
N PHE A 207 -8.63 0.65 10.51
CA PHE A 207 -8.19 -0.73 10.29
C PHE A 207 -7.52 -1.27 11.53
N SER A 208 -8.00 -2.40 12.05
CA SER A 208 -7.24 -3.25 12.97
C SER A 208 -6.59 -4.38 12.19
N PHE A 209 -5.32 -4.67 12.44
CA PHE A 209 -4.57 -5.64 11.64
C PHE A 209 -3.56 -6.46 12.44
N LYS A 210 -3.16 -7.58 11.85
CA LYS A 210 -2.08 -8.49 12.28
C LYS A 210 -1.21 -8.81 11.08
N LEU A 211 0.06 -8.44 11.14
CA LEU A 211 1.05 -8.62 10.08
C LEU A 211 1.75 -9.98 10.24
N TYR A 212 1.27 -11.00 9.55
CA TYR A 212 1.76 -12.36 9.74
C TYR A 212 3.09 -12.62 9.05
N SER A 213 3.27 -12.17 7.81
CA SER A 213 4.48 -12.41 7.02
C SER A 213 4.78 -11.25 6.08
N VAL A 214 6.06 -10.98 5.88
CA VAL A 214 6.61 -10.04 4.89
C VAL A 214 7.46 -10.83 3.90
N THR A 215 7.28 -10.53 2.61
CA THR A 215 8.15 -11.00 1.53
C THR A 215 8.68 -9.79 0.78
N TYR A 216 10.00 -9.60 0.86
CA TYR A 216 10.67 -8.55 0.09
C TYR A 216 10.52 -8.80 -1.41
N THR A 217 10.21 -7.75 -2.15
CA THR A 217 10.03 -7.77 -3.60
C THR A 217 11.07 -6.91 -4.30
N ASP A 218 11.16 -7.13 -5.60
CA ASP A 218 11.92 -6.39 -6.60
C ASP A 218 10.85 -6.05 -7.65
N LEU A 219 10.39 -4.79 -7.67
CA LEU A 219 9.16 -4.40 -8.40
C LEU A 219 9.42 -4.09 -9.88
N ASP A 220 10.60 -3.57 -10.22
CA ASP A 220 11.05 -3.31 -11.60
C ASP A 220 11.82 -4.49 -12.22
N GLU A 221 12.13 -5.52 -11.43
CA GLU A 221 12.84 -6.73 -11.82
C GLU A 221 14.29 -6.49 -12.25
N ASP A 222 14.94 -5.48 -11.70
CA ASP A 222 16.32 -5.11 -12.02
C ASP A 222 17.37 -5.94 -11.26
N GLY A 223 16.95 -6.68 -10.22
CA GLY A 223 17.80 -7.55 -9.41
C GLY A 223 18.23 -6.98 -8.05
N ILE A 224 17.83 -5.75 -7.72
CA ILE A 224 17.86 -5.18 -6.37
C ILE A 224 16.46 -5.33 -5.74
N LEU A 225 16.40 -5.55 -4.43
CA LEU A 225 15.11 -5.60 -3.73
C LEU A 225 14.74 -4.18 -3.31
N ASN A 226 13.45 -3.84 -3.30
CA ASN A 226 12.93 -2.53 -2.86
C ASN A 226 13.58 -2.00 -1.57
N LYS A 227 13.83 -2.87 -0.59
CA LYS A 227 14.45 -2.50 0.71
C LYS A 227 15.91 -2.03 0.62
N ASP A 228 16.57 -2.34 -0.48
CA ASP A 228 17.98 -2.10 -0.77
C ASP A 228 18.15 -0.90 -1.72
N GLU A 229 17.05 -0.32 -2.20
CA GLU A 229 16.99 0.81 -3.14
C GLU A 229 16.69 2.11 -2.40
N THR A 230 17.35 2.26 -1.25
CA THR A 230 17.23 3.44 -0.42
C THR A 230 18.39 3.51 0.56
N GLU A 231 18.53 4.67 1.21
CA GLU A 231 19.50 4.89 2.28
C GLU A 231 18.84 4.83 3.66
N PRO A 232 19.61 4.60 4.75
CA PRO A 232 19.07 4.50 6.09
C PRO A 232 18.23 5.72 6.51
N GLY A 233 16.94 5.50 6.70
CA GLY A 233 15.99 6.52 7.18
C GLY A 233 15.31 7.32 6.08
N ILE A 234 15.53 6.96 4.81
CA ILE A 234 14.78 7.49 3.66
C ILE A 234 13.70 6.46 3.29
N ASP A 235 12.50 6.92 2.94
CA ASP A 235 11.47 6.04 2.38
C ASP A 235 11.85 5.70 0.93
N ILE A 236 11.57 4.49 0.49
CA ILE A 236 11.91 4.06 -0.89
C ILE A 236 11.20 4.91 -1.95
N ALA A 237 10.04 5.52 -1.63
CA ALA A 237 9.36 6.45 -2.53
C ALA A 237 10.01 7.83 -2.63
N ASP A 238 10.94 8.17 -1.73
CA ASP A 238 11.66 9.45 -1.72
C ASP A 238 13.12 9.30 -2.21
N TYR A 239 13.51 8.11 -2.67
CA TYR A 239 14.86 7.83 -3.15
C TYR A 239 14.85 7.69 -4.67
N ASP A 240 15.32 8.74 -5.34
CA ASP A 240 15.39 8.91 -6.79
C ASP A 240 16.79 9.45 -7.10
N THR A 241 17.61 8.62 -7.76
CA THR A 241 19.05 8.86 -7.91
C THR A 241 19.37 9.78 -9.10
N ASP A 242 18.62 9.70 -10.19
CA ASP A 242 18.83 10.50 -11.40
C ASP A 242 17.92 11.74 -11.48
N GLY A 243 16.88 11.80 -10.66
CA GLY A 243 15.96 12.93 -10.50
C GLY A 243 14.90 13.02 -11.59
N ASP A 244 14.48 11.89 -12.17
CA ASP A 244 13.46 11.83 -13.23
C ASP A 244 12.00 11.73 -12.71
N ASP A 245 11.81 11.81 -11.39
CA ASP A 245 10.56 11.65 -10.65
C ASP A 245 10.05 10.19 -10.57
N ILE A 246 10.87 9.19 -10.94
CA ILE A 246 10.62 7.76 -10.70
C ILE A 246 11.58 7.28 -9.60
N PRO A 247 11.06 6.87 -8.44
CA PRO A 247 11.92 6.33 -7.39
C PRO A 247 12.61 5.05 -7.83
N ASN A 248 13.85 4.84 -7.38
CA ASN A 248 14.72 3.73 -7.78
C ASN A 248 14.00 2.36 -7.79
N TYR A 249 13.23 2.03 -6.76
CA TYR A 249 12.50 0.75 -6.68
C TYR A 249 11.40 0.50 -7.73
N LEU A 250 11.17 1.48 -8.61
CA LEU A 250 10.28 1.42 -9.77
C LEU A 250 11.00 1.79 -11.06
N ASP A 251 12.31 2.05 -11.01
CA ASP A 251 13.12 2.48 -12.13
C ASP A 251 14.17 1.42 -12.47
N SER A 252 14.11 0.93 -13.71
CA SER A 252 15.06 -0.08 -14.17
C SER A 252 16.44 0.47 -14.51
N ASP A 253 16.61 1.80 -14.57
CA ASP A 253 17.82 2.52 -14.99
C ASP A 253 18.17 3.62 -13.98
N ASP A 254 18.38 3.22 -12.72
CA ASP A 254 18.50 4.06 -11.53
C ASP A 254 19.35 5.35 -11.66
N ASP A 255 20.38 5.35 -12.50
CA ASP A 255 21.30 6.49 -12.66
C ASP A 255 21.13 7.27 -13.98
N GLY A 256 20.18 6.84 -14.82
CA GLY A 256 19.75 7.51 -16.04
C GLY A 256 20.79 7.52 -17.17
N ASP A 257 21.76 6.59 -17.15
CA ASP A 257 22.84 6.55 -18.14
C ASP A 257 22.50 5.79 -19.43
N GLY A 258 21.35 5.08 -19.46
CA GLY A 258 20.87 4.27 -20.56
C GLY A 258 21.24 2.77 -20.48
N TYR A 259 21.82 2.30 -19.38
CA TYR A 259 22.14 0.92 -19.08
C TYR A 259 21.43 0.47 -17.80
N THR A 260 20.35 -0.30 -17.98
CA THR A 260 19.57 -0.83 -16.85
C THR A 260 20.43 -1.36 -15.69
N THR A 261 20.06 -1.08 -14.45
CA THR A 261 20.74 -1.55 -13.22
C THR A 261 21.11 -3.03 -13.31
N LYS A 262 20.17 -3.87 -13.78
CA LYS A 262 20.37 -5.30 -14.02
C LYS A 262 21.58 -5.65 -14.87
N TYR A 263 21.78 -4.88 -15.94
CA TYR A 263 22.88 -5.05 -16.87
C TYR A 263 24.21 -4.71 -16.22
N GLU A 264 24.23 -3.68 -15.39
CA GLU A 264 25.43 -3.26 -14.66
C GLU A 264 25.78 -4.22 -13.52
N LEU A 265 24.78 -4.89 -12.94
CA LEU A 265 24.95 -6.01 -12.02
C LEU A 265 25.44 -7.29 -12.71
N GLU A 266 25.41 -7.39 -14.05
CA GLU A 266 25.87 -8.57 -14.78
C GLU A 266 27.39 -8.76 -14.63
N LYS A 267 27.78 -9.91 -14.05
CA LYS A 267 29.17 -10.32 -13.95
C LYS A 267 29.73 -10.57 -15.34
N LEU A 268 30.88 -9.97 -15.65
CA LEU A 268 31.62 -10.28 -16.85
C LEU A 268 31.89 -11.78 -16.95
N ASN A 269 31.43 -12.39 -18.05
CA ASN A 269 31.75 -13.78 -18.34
C ASN A 269 33.24 -13.85 -18.74
N PRO A 270 34.12 -14.50 -17.96
CA PRO A 270 35.55 -14.58 -18.26
C PRO A 270 35.86 -15.35 -19.55
N ASN A 271 34.86 -16.06 -20.08
CA ASN A 271 34.92 -16.84 -21.31
C ASN A 271 34.11 -16.19 -22.45
N ASP A 272 33.66 -14.94 -22.34
CA ASP A 272 32.93 -14.25 -23.41
C ASP A 272 33.82 -14.10 -24.67
N PRO A 273 33.51 -14.81 -25.78
CA PRO A 273 34.30 -14.77 -26.98
C PRO A 273 33.74 -13.68 -27.90
N SER A 274 33.99 -12.41 -27.57
CA SER A 274 33.96 -11.33 -28.56
C SER A 274 35.09 -11.45 -29.62
N SER A 275 35.68 -12.65 -29.77
CA SER A 275 36.39 -13.12 -30.96
C SER A 275 35.51 -14.07 -31.79
N PRO A 276 35.36 -13.85 -33.11
CA PRO A 276 34.47 -14.66 -33.94
C PRO A 276 34.99 -16.08 -34.12
N GLY A 277 34.14 -17.08 -33.82
CA GLY A 277 34.27 -18.45 -34.37
C GLY A 277 34.38 -19.63 -33.39
N VAL A 278 34.17 -19.46 -32.08
CA VAL A 278 34.17 -20.59 -31.13
C VAL A 278 32.75 -20.83 -30.59
N PRO A 279 32.20 -22.06 -30.67
CA PRO A 279 30.98 -22.40 -29.97
C PRO A 279 31.27 -22.41 -28.46
N VAL A 280 30.91 -21.34 -27.76
CA VAL A 280 30.89 -21.36 -26.30
C VAL A 280 29.65 -22.12 -25.82
N PRO A 281 29.78 -22.99 -24.80
CA PRO A 281 28.61 -23.51 -24.12
C PRO A 281 27.82 -22.32 -23.55
N PHE A 282 26.48 -22.37 -23.66
CA PHE A 282 25.62 -21.39 -23.01
C PHE A 282 25.90 -21.42 -21.50
N VAL A 283 26.50 -20.35 -20.99
CA VAL A 283 26.63 -20.11 -19.56
C VAL A 283 25.56 -19.08 -19.21
N PRO A 284 24.61 -19.38 -18.31
CA PRO A 284 23.63 -18.38 -17.89
C PRO A 284 24.34 -17.18 -17.27
N ALA A 285 23.81 -15.98 -17.54
CA ALA A 285 24.29 -14.75 -16.94
C ALA A 285 24.33 -14.88 -15.41
N GLN A 286 25.39 -14.38 -14.80
CA GLN A 286 25.55 -14.32 -13.36
C GLN A 286 25.50 -12.87 -12.93
N TYR A 287 24.88 -12.59 -11.79
CA TYR A 287 24.72 -11.22 -11.30
C TYR A 287 25.44 -11.06 -9.96
N TYR A 288 25.92 -9.86 -9.69
CA TYR A 288 26.33 -9.46 -8.35
C TYR A 288 25.07 -9.37 -7.46
N SER A 289 25.16 -9.87 -6.23
CA SER A 289 24.14 -9.54 -5.22
C SER A 289 24.38 -8.11 -4.74
N PHE A 290 23.33 -7.44 -4.25
CA PHE A 290 23.45 -6.10 -3.65
C PHE A 290 24.65 -5.93 -2.70
N ASP A 291 24.91 -6.90 -1.82
CA ASP A 291 26.02 -6.90 -0.84
C ASP A 291 27.34 -7.51 -1.36
N ASP A 292 27.46 -7.81 -2.65
CA ASP A 292 28.67 -8.43 -3.19
C ASP A 292 29.86 -7.46 -3.06
N ALA A 293 30.91 -7.89 -2.38
CA ALA A 293 32.10 -7.07 -2.13
C ALA A 293 32.83 -6.63 -3.41
N ALA A 294 32.50 -7.24 -4.56
CA ALA A 294 32.99 -6.82 -5.86
C ALA A 294 32.25 -5.60 -6.44
N LEU A 295 31.05 -5.25 -5.95
CA LEU A 295 30.36 -3.98 -6.25
C LEU A 295 30.98 -2.85 -5.42
N LEU A 296 32.25 -2.57 -5.68
CA LEU A 296 32.96 -1.51 -4.98
C LEU A 296 32.36 -0.15 -5.39
N PRO A 297 32.15 0.76 -4.42
CA PRO A 297 31.68 2.09 -4.75
C PRO A 297 32.66 2.83 -5.66
N CYS A 298 32.09 3.63 -6.54
CA CYS A 298 32.79 4.45 -7.51
C CYS A 298 33.68 5.47 -6.82
N SER A 299 34.93 5.56 -7.27
CA SER A 299 35.93 6.40 -6.59
C SER A 299 35.62 7.90 -6.64
N SER A 300 34.79 8.33 -7.61
CA SER A 300 34.34 9.71 -7.85
C SER A 300 33.24 10.13 -6.88
N SER A 301 32.22 9.31 -6.73
CA SER A 301 30.96 9.62 -6.04
C SER A 301 30.84 8.93 -4.67
N GLY A 302 31.46 7.77 -4.51
CA GLY A 302 31.22 6.86 -3.39
C GLY A 302 29.90 6.09 -3.49
N LEU A 303 29.19 6.20 -4.62
CA LEU A 303 27.97 5.45 -4.91
C LEU A 303 28.29 4.08 -5.47
N LYS A 304 27.33 3.15 -5.42
CA LYS A 304 27.48 1.87 -6.12
C LYS A 304 27.52 2.12 -7.63
N PRO A 305 28.12 1.20 -8.41
CA PRO A 305 28.29 1.42 -9.85
C PRO A 305 26.99 1.69 -10.60
N TYR A 306 25.91 0.99 -10.25
CA TYR A 306 24.59 1.16 -10.86
C TYR A 306 23.80 2.40 -10.39
N LEU A 307 24.46 3.26 -9.61
CA LEU A 307 23.92 4.52 -9.08
C LEU A 307 24.81 5.70 -9.50
N ASP A 308 25.76 5.49 -10.42
CA ASP A 308 26.71 6.52 -10.85
C ASP A 308 26.87 6.46 -12.38
N PRO A 309 26.31 7.44 -13.11
CA PRO A 309 26.22 7.42 -14.57
C PRO A 309 27.59 7.58 -15.25
N THR A 310 28.67 7.65 -14.47
CA THR A 310 30.04 7.75 -14.95
C THR A 310 30.88 6.50 -14.66
N CYS A 311 30.28 5.46 -14.07
CA CYS A 311 31.00 4.38 -13.42
C CYS A 311 30.41 2.98 -13.70
N HIS A 312 30.66 2.45 -14.89
CA HIS A 312 30.17 1.11 -15.24
C HIS A 312 31.19 0.03 -14.83
N PRO A 313 30.81 -0.92 -13.95
CA PRO A 313 31.74 -1.90 -13.40
C PRO A 313 32.15 -2.97 -14.43
N SER A 314 31.45 -3.05 -15.56
CA SER A 314 31.60 -4.15 -16.50
C SER A 314 31.80 -3.75 -17.96
N ARG A 315 31.49 -2.53 -18.46
CA ARG A 315 31.55 -2.25 -19.90
C ARG A 315 31.95 -0.80 -20.23
N PRO A 316 32.75 -0.56 -21.28
CA PRO A 316 33.28 0.76 -21.67
C PRO A 316 32.28 1.65 -22.40
#